data_AF-A0A258LBI5-F1
#
_entry.id   AF-A0A258LBI5-F1
#
_cell.length_a   1.000
_cell.length_b   1.000
_cell.length_c   1.000
_cell.angle_alpha   90.00
_cell.angle_beta   90.00
_cell.angle_gamma   90.00
#
_symmetry.space_group_name_H-M   'P 1'
#
loop_
_entity.id
_entity.type
_entity.pdbx_description
1 polymer ?
#
loop_
_entity_poly.entity_id
_entity_poly.type
_entity_poly.pdbx_seq_one_letter_code
_entity_poly.pdbx_strand_id
1 'polypeptide(L)' 'MNKLVKKACLLGALLSVFGTAYAADSAEALAQKSGCLMCHGINAAILGPAYKDIAQKYKDDKTA' A
#
# COMPACT_ATOMS: atom_id res chain seq x y z
N MET A 1 36.62 20.42 0.30
CA MET A 1 35.42 19.92 -0.41
C MET A 1 34.38 19.25 0.51
N ASN A 2 34.70 18.98 1.78
CA ASN A 2 33.81 18.32 2.75
C ASN A 2 32.80 19.27 3.47
N LYS A 3 32.88 20.59 3.21
CA LYS A 3 32.00 21.60 3.85
C LYS A 3 30.81 22.01 2.96
N LEU A 4 30.88 21.75 1.65
CA LEU A 4 29.78 22.01 0.71
C LEU A 4 28.71 20.89 0.79
N VAL A 5 29.16 19.65 0.92
CA VAL A 5 28.29 18.46 1.06
C VAL A 5 27.48 18.48 2.37
N LYS A 6 28.02 19.06 3.45
CA LYS A 6 27.33 19.16 4.76
C LYS A 6 26.17 20.15 4.78
N LYS A 7 26.22 21.24 4.00
CA LYS A 7 25.14 22.26 3.95
C LYS A 7 23.96 21.82 3.07
N ALA A 8 24.24 21.05 2.01
CA ALA A 8 23.19 20.50 1.15
C ALA A 8 22.33 19.42 1.84
N CYS A 9 22.84 18.82 2.92
CA CYS A 9 22.15 17.74 3.65
C CYS A 9 21.04 18.25 4.61
N LEU A 10 21.02 19.54 4.95
CA LEU A 10 20.08 20.11 5.93
C LEU A 10 18.79 20.72 5.33
N LEU A 11 18.69 20.83 3.99
CA LEU A 11 17.51 21.38 3.31
C LEU A 11 16.63 20.33 2.61
N GLY A 12 17.08 19.06 2.54
CA GLY A 12 16.37 17.99 1.83
C GLY A 12 15.34 17.24 2.68
N ALA A 13 15.28 17.47 3.99
CA ALA A 13 14.51 16.64 4.92
C ALA A 13 13.03 17.05 5.09
N LEU A 14 12.57 18.14 4.46
CA LEU A 14 11.21 18.67 4.67
C LEU A 14 10.16 18.26 3.62
N LEU A 15 10.54 17.52 2.57
CA LEU A 15 9.65 17.22 1.44
C LEU A 15 9.08 15.79 1.39
N SER A 16 9.33 14.94 2.39
CA SER A 16 8.98 13.51 2.32
C SER A 16 7.61 13.12 2.92
N VAL A 17 6.73 14.07 3.28
CA VAL A 17 5.48 13.80 4.03
C VAL A 17 4.17 13.90 3.20
N PHE A 18 4.22 14.03 1.88
CA PHE A 18 3.00 14.14 1.04
C PHE A 18 2.88 13.08 -0.07
N GLY A 19 3.18 11.81 0.24
CA GLY A 19 3.44 10.81 -0.80
C GLY A 19 2.43 9.71 -1.10
N THR A 20 1.50 9.31 -0.22
CA THR A 20 0.87 7.97 -0.40
C THR A 20 -0.59 7.86 0.10
N ALA A 21 -1.51 8.68 -0.40
CA ALA A 21 -2.95 8.52 -0.09
C ALA A 21 -3.84 8.11 -1.28
N TYR A 22 -3.32 8.11 -2.52
CA TYR A 22 -4.17 7.95 -3.72
C TYR A 22 -4.37 6.51 -4.23
N ALA A 23 -3.64 5.52 -3.72
CA ALA A 23 -3.65 4.16 -4.30
C ALA A 23 -4.80 3.26 -3.79
N ALA A 24 -5.36 3.54 -2.61
CA ALA A 24 -6.34 2.64 -1.98
C ALA A 24 -7.69 2.61 -2.72
N ASP A 25 -8.19 3.78 -3.15
CA ASP A 25 -9.49 3.93 -3.82
C ASP A 25 -9.50 3.27 -5.21
N SER A 26 -8.38 3.37 -5.94
CA SER A 26 -8.24 2.81 -7.30
C SER A 26 -8.23 1.28 -7.32
N ALA A 27 -7.64 0.64 -6.29
CA ALA A 27 -7.56 -0.81 -6.22
C ALA A 27 -8.92 -1.45 -5.89
N GLU A 28 -9.69 -0.85 -4.97
CA GLU A 28 -11.03 -1.33 -4.63
C GLU A 28 -11.98 -1.20 -5.82
N ALA A 29 -11.98 -0.06 -6.51
CA ALA A 29 -12.79 0.15 -7.71
C ALA A 29 -12.47 -0.86 -8.83
N LEU A 30 -11.19 -1.20 -9.02
CA LEU A 30 -10.78 -2.23 -9.97
C LEU A 30 -11.23 -3.63 -9.53
N ALA A 31 -11.04 -3.98 -8.25
CA ALA A 31 -11.47 -5.27 -7.71
C ALA A 31 -12.98 -5.45 -7.83
N GLN A 32 -13.76 -4.38 -7.67
CA GLN A 32 -15.20 -4.39 -7.90
C GLN A 32 -15.53 -4.59 -9.39
N LYS A 33 -14.94 -3.80 -10.29
CA LYS A 33 -15.19 -3.89 -11.74
C LYS A 33 -14.80 -5.24 -12.34
N SER A 34 -13.73 -5.85 -11.82
CA SER A 34 -13.24 -7.16 -12.25
C SER A 34 -13.98 -8.32 -11.57
N GLY A 35 -14.95 -8.04 -10.69
CA GLY A 35 -15.77 -9.05 -10.03
C GLY A 35 -15.08 -9.79 -8.88
N CYS A 36 -13.89 -9.37 -8.46
CA CYS A 36 -13.15 -10.00 -7.37
C CYS A 36 -13.94 -9.97 -6.05
N LEU A 37 -14.65 -8.85 -5.81
CA LEU A 37 -15.45 -8.64 -4.60
C LEU A 37 -16.72 -9.51 -4.53
N MET A 38 -17.06 -10.25 -5.60
CA MET A 38 -18.18 -11.18 -5.59
C MET A 38 -17.90 -12.42 -4.74
N CYS A 39 -16.63 -12.84 -4.67
CA CYS A 39 -16.19 -14.00 -3.90
C CYS A 39 -15.36 -13.62 -2.67
N HIS A 40 -14.62 -12.50 -2.73
CA HIS A 40 -13.72 -12.06 -1.68
C HIS A 40 -14.14 -10.69 -1.14
N GLY A 41 -14.73 -10.66 0.06
CA GLY A 41 -15.02 -9.40 0.72
C GLY A 41 -13.75 -8.75 1.28
N ILE A 42 -13.78 -7.44 1.51
CA ILE A 42 -12.64 -6.72 2.09
C ILE A 42 -12.41 -7.13 3.55
N ASN A 43 -13.49 -7.08 4.34
CA ASN A 43 -13.46 -7.26 5.80
C ASN A 43 -14.05 -8.59 6.28
N ALA A 44 -14.80 -9.27 5.42
CA ALA A 44 -15.49 -10.52 5.74
C ALA A 44 -15.39 -11.49 4.57
N ALA A 45 -15.30 -12.78 4.88
CA ALA A 45 -15.36 -13.83 3.88
C ALA A 45 -16.77 -13.89 3.27
N ILE A 46 -16.86 -14.20 1.96
CA ILE A 46 -18.13 -14.39 1.25
C ILE A 46 -18.20 -15.84 0.75
N LEU A 47 -17.34 -16.16 -0.23
CA LEU A 47 -17.09 -17.52 -0.70
C LEU A 47 -15.63 -17.91 -0.47
N GLY A 48 -14.72 -16.97 -0.72
CA GLY A 48 -13.31 -17.04 -0.36
C GLY A 48 -12.99 -16.23 0.91
N PRO A 49 -11.75 -16.35 1.43
CA PRO A 49 -11.28 -15.56 2.58
C PRO A 49 -11.40 -14.06 2.31
N ALA A 50 -11.56 -13.28 3.38
CA ALA A 50 -11.55 -11.83 3.25
C ALA A 50 -10.15 -11.36 2.80
N TYR A 51 -10.08 -10.24 2.07
CA TYR A 51 -8.78 -9.65 1.71
C TYR A 51 -7.94 -9.32 2.95
N LYS A 52 -8.57 -8.92 4.05
CA LYS A 52 -7.89 -8.75 5.34
C LYS A 52 -7.21 -10.05 5.81
N ASP A 53 -7.89 -11.20 5.69
CA ASP A 53 -7.34 -12.49 6.11
C ASP A 53 -6.16 -12.91 5.21
N ILE A 54 -6.28 -12.66 3.90
CA ILE A 54 -5.20 -12.87 2.93
C ILE A 54 -3.99 -11.99 3.28
N ALA A 55 -4.22 -10.71 3.55
CA ALA A 55 -3.17 -9.77 3.92
C ALA A 55 -2.46 -10.20 5.21
N GLN A 56 -3.20 -10.74 6.19
CA GLN A 56 -2.60 -11.30 7.40
C GLN A 56 -1.77 -12.55 7.11
N LYS A 57 -2.26 -13.45 6.23
CA LYS A 57 -1.54 -14.67 5.84
C LYS A 57 -0.19 -14.37 5.19
N TYR A 58 -0.14 -13.35 4.33
CA TYR A 58 1.05 -13.03 3.52
C TYR A 58 1.88 -11.86 4.06
N LYS A 59 1.56 -11.34 5.26
CA LYS A 59 2.21 -10.15 5.82
C LYS A 59 3.75 -10.22 5.86
N ASP A 60 4.30 -11.41 6.12
CA ASP A 60 5.74 -11.63 6.26
C ASP A 60 6.34 -12.48 5.12
N ASP A 61 5.52 -12.82 4.11
CA ASP A 61 5.96 -13.60 2.96
C ASP A 61 6.65 -12.68 1.94
N LYS A 62 7.97 -12.76 1.88
CA LYS A 62 8.79 -11.96 0.96
C LYS A 62 8.81 -12.52 -0.47
N THR A 63 8.16 -13.65 -0.70
CA THR A 63 8.14 -14.39 -1.96
C THR A 63 6.75 -14.57 -2.57
N ALA A 64 5.72 -14.02 -1.90
CA ALA A 64 4.33 -14.03 -2.33
C ALA A 64 4.05 -13.16 -3.56
#